data_AF-A0AA39Q2N6-F1
#
_entry.id   AF-A0AA39Q2N6-F1
#
_cell.length_a   1.000
_cell.length_b   1.000
_cell.length_c   1.000
_cell.angle_alpha   90.00
_cell.angle_beta   90.00
_cell.angle_gamma   90.00
#
_symmetry.space_group_name_H-M   'P 1'
#
loop_
_entity.id
_entity.type
_entity.pdbx_description
1 polymer ?
#
loop_
_entity_poly.entity_id
_entity_poly.type
_entity_poly.pdbx_seq_one_letter_code
_entity_poly.pdbx_strand_id
1 'polypeptide(L)'
;MAKDLSGCSGALLAASWLNVMLYTSQLALSIYYLSHFTTAARLHYWIWASLFLDGACSVVVMANLYTYLIINDGSLYPMSMWMLPTLVLLTYTSASVAQAFFCYRYWTMWVPHDSLLLTSLNTPRSVVFVLHPTHSISTTVPFTIASSAICAATDLTIAGCLAWTLSRIQSPYAVTRNLLRRVTIHALTCGFTTAFCTTLMSIFMFTAWNAFYTIFTILGRIYSLTILFNLILLKVTSQSDQACADICSEPAILSPIYFKHNVNTTPTERRSFSSGSETVRYPTYSRSRHQASDRCSIHTV
;
A
#
# COMPACT_ATOMS: atom_id res chain seq x y z
N MET A 1 -21.76 -12.47 35.45
CA MET A 1 -20.57 -11.69 35.84
C MET A 1 -19.27 -12.51 35.80
N ALA A 2 -19.06 -13.54 36.63
CA ALA A 2 -17.83 -14.35 36.56
C ALA A 2 -17.66 -15.12 35.23
N LYS A 3 -18.75 -15.64 34.64
CA LYS A 3 -18.73 -16.28 33.31
C LYS A 3 -18.43 -15.30 32.16
N ASP A 4 -18.73 -14.02 32.33
CA ASP A 4 -18.50 -13.00 31.30
C ASP A 4 -17.04 -12.53 31.31
N LEU A 5 -16.41 -12.50 32.50
CA LEU A 5 -14.99 -12.19 32.66
C LEU A 5 -14.07 -13.24 32.01
N SER A 6 -14.39 -14.53 32.17
CA SER A 6 -13.62 -15.61 31.54
C SER A 6 -13.66 -15.54 30.01
N GLY A 7 -14.81 -15.13 29.45
CA GLY A 7 -14.95 -14.94 28.00
C GLY A 7 -14.12 -13.77 27.47
N CYS A 8 -14.08 -12.66 28.18
CA CYS A 8 -13.31 -11.47 27.78
C CYS A 8 -11.79 -11.73 27.78
N SER A 9 -11.29 -12.37 28.84
CA SER A 9 -9.85 -12.70 28.95
C SER A 9 -9.39 -13.67 27.85
N GLY A 10 -10.20 -14.68 27.54
CA GLY A 10 -9.92 -15.62 26.45
C GLY A 10 -9.88 -14.92 25.09
N ALA A 11 -10.82 -14.00 24.83
CA ALA A 11 -10.85 -13.24 23.57
C ALA A 11 -9.62 -12.32 23.42
N LEU A 12 -9.22 -11.62 24.49
CA LEU A 12 -8.03 -10.76 24.49
C LEU A 12 -6.74 -11.56 24.26
N LEU A 13 -6.64 -12.73 24.91
CA LEU A 13 -5.51 -13.64 24.71
C LEU A 13 -5.48 -14.17 23.27
N ALA A 14 -6.62 -14.62 22.73
CA ALA A 14 -6.71 -15.06 21.35
C ALA A 14 -6.33 -13.93 20.36
N ALA A 15 -6.81 -12.71 20.59
CA ALA A 15 -6.47 -11.53 19.81
C ALA A 15 -4.95 -11.26 19.85
N SER A 16 -4.32 -11.36 21.01
CA SER A 16 -2.87 -11.17 21.15
C SER A 16 -2.07 -12.25 20.40
N TRP A 17 -2.48 -13.51 20.45
CA TRP A 17 -1.81 -14.58 19.70
C TRP A 17 -1.94 -14.37 18.20
N LEU A 18 -3.15 -14.05 17.74
CA LEU A 18 -3.40 -13.77 16.33
C LEU A 18 -2.59 -12.56 15.86
N ASN A 19 -2.51 -11.52 16.68
CA ASN A 19 -1.66 -10.35 16.48
C ASN A 19 -0.18 -10.78 16.30
N VAL A 20 0.39 -11.57 17.21
CA VAL A 20 1.78 -12.08 17.08
C VAL A 20 1.95 -12.89 15.79
N MET A 21 1.05 -13.83 15.49
CA MET A 21 1.12 -14.68 14.30
C MET A 21 1.09 -13.88 12.99
N LEU A 22 0.27 -12.83 12.93
CA LEU A 22 0.23 -11.95 11.76
C LEU A 22 1.53 -11.15 11.62
N TYR A 23 2.12 -10.69 12.71
CA TYR A 23 3.39 -9.96 12.65
C TYR A 23 4.59 -10.85 12.33
N THR A 24 4.62 -12.08 12.84
CA THR A 24 5.65 -13.05 12.42
C THR A 24 5.51 -13.38 10.94
N SER A 25 4.28 -13.50 10.44
CA SER A 25 4.02 -13.68 9.00
C SER A 25 4.47 -12.48 8.18
N GLN A 26 4.22 -11.26 8.66
CA GLN A 26 4.66 -10.01 8.02
C GLN A 26 6.18 -9.91 7.99
N LEU A 27 6.84 -10.24 9.10
CA LEU A 27 8.29 -10.27 9.20
C LEU A 27 8.89 -11.30 8.24
N ALA A 28 8.35 -12.52 8.21
CA ALA A 28 8.80 -13.59 7.31
C ALA A 28 8.64 -13.19 5.83
N LEU A 29 7.49 -12.65 5.44
CA LEU A 29 7.25 -12.16 4.07
C LEU A 29 8.15 -10.97 3.73
N SER A 30 8.47 -10.12 4.70
CA SER A 30 9.32 -8.94 4.48
C SER A 30 10.76 -9.38 4.24
N ILE A 31 11.28 -10.29 5.07
CA ILE A 31 12.60 -10.91 4.89
C ILE A 31 12.67 -11.66 3.56
N TYR A 32 11.65 -12.46 3.26
CA TYR A 32 11.55 -13.15 1.97
C TYR A 32 11.64 -12.17 0.80
N TYR A 33 10.85 -11.10 0.83
CA TYR A 33 10.86 -10.09 -0.23
C TYR A 33 12.22 -9.41 -0.40
N LEU A 34 12.83 -8.98 0.71
CA LEU A 34 14.12 -8.31 0.71
C LEU A 34 15.27 -9.22 0.28
N SER A 35 15.20 -10.51 0.60
CA SER A 35 16.23 -11.49 0.24
C SER A 35 16.14 -11.94 -1.22
N HIS A 36 14.93 -12.03 -1.78
CA HIS A 36 14.72 -12.64 -3.09
C HIS A 36 14.66 -11.62 -4.24
N PHE A 37 14.26 -10.38 -3.98
CA PHE A 37 14.07 -9.38 -5.03
C PHE A 37 15.05 -8.22 -4.89
N THR A 38 15.83 -7.96 -5.94
CA THR A 38 16.60 -6.72 -6.08
C THR A 38 15.62 -5.56 -6.29
N THR A 39 15.36 -4.78 -5.24
CA THR A 39 14.43 -3.64 -5.34
C THR A 39 15.11 -2.31 -5.07
N ALA A 40 14.48 -1.24 -5.55
CA ALA A 40 14.97 0.11 -5.34
C ALA A 40 15.05 0.41 -3.83
N ALA A 41 16.12 1.08 -3.39
CA ALA A 41 16.33 1.42 -1.98
C ALA A 41 15.12 2.11 -1.31
N ARG A 42 14.35 2.88 -2.09
CA ARG A 42 13.11 3.51 -1.61
C ARG A 42 12.07 2.49 -1.13
N LEU A 43 11.89 1.38 -1.84
CA LEU A 43 10.92 0.35 -1.46
C LEU A 43 11.36 -0.37 -0.18
N HIS A 44 12.66 -0.60 -0.02
CA HIS A 44 13.21 -1.15 1.23
C HIS A 44 12.85 -0.26 2.42
N TYR A 45 12.99 1.07 2.28
CA TYR A 45 12.63 2.00 3.33
C TYR A 45 11.14 1.90 3.72
N TRP A 46 10.22 1.82 2.73
CA TRP A 46 8.80 1.67 3.01
C TRP A 46 8.46 0.36 3.75
N ILE A 47 9.09 -0.75 3.34
CA ILE A 47 8.89 -2.05 4.00
C ILE A 47 9.39 -1.99 5.45
N TRP A 48 10.60 -1.46 5.67
CA TRP A 48 11.14 -1.29 7.02
C TRP A 48 10.28 -0.35 7.87
N ALA A 49 9.87 0.79 7.35
CA ALA A 49 9.03 1.75 8.07
C ALA A 49 7.70 1.12 8.51
N SER A 50 7.02 0.37 7.61
CA SER A 50 5.81 -0.39 7.93
C SER A 50 6.08 -1.45 9.00
N LEU A 51 7.16 -2.22 8.88
CA LEU A 51 7.53 -3.27 9.83
C LEU A 51 7.83 -2.72 11.23
N PHE A 52 8.54 -1.59 11.32
CA PHE A 52 8.82 -0.94 12.60
C PHE A 52 7.54 -0.42 13.25
N LEU A 53 6.65 0.17 12.46
CA LEU A 53 5.41 0.74 12.96
C LEU A 53 4.44 -0.33 13.46
N ASP A 54 4.28 -1.43 12.71
CA ASP A 54 3.49 -2.58 13.14
C ASP A 54 4.15 -3.34 14.30
N GLY A 55 5.49 -3.32 14.38
CA GLY A 55 6.25 -3.82 15.52
C GLY A 55 5.95 -3.03 16.80
N ALA A 56 6.02 -1.70 16.74
CA ALA A 56 5.65 -0.83 17.85
C ALA A 56 4.19 -1.06 18.29
N CYS A 57 3.27 -1.19 17.33
CA CYS A 57 1.87 -1.54 17.61
C CYS A 57 1.76 -2.89 18.32
N SER A 58 2.54 -3.90 17.90
CA SER A 58 2.60 -5.22 18.58
C SER A 58 3.00 -5.10 20.05
N VAL A 59 4.04 -4.33 20.33
CA VAL A 59 4.55 -4.14 21.68
C VAL A 59 3.50 -3.49 22.57
N VAL A 60 2.78 -2.47 22.07
CA VAL A 60 1.71 -1.82 22.82
C VAL A 60 0.55 -2.78 23.10
N VAL A 61 0.14 -3.61 22.14
CA VAL A 61 -0.89 -4.65 22.35
C VAL A 61 -0.46 -5.65 23.43
N MET A 62 0.80 -6.10 23.40
CA MET A 62 1.33 -7.04 24.40
C MET A 62 1.43 -6.40 25.79
N ALA A 63 1.89 -5.15 25.87
CA ALA A 63 1.97 -4.41 27.13
C ALA A 63 0.57 -4.21 27.74
N ASN A 64 -0.43 -3.93 26.90
CA ASN A 64 -1.82 -3.83 27.33
C ASN A 64 -2.36 -5.17 27.87
N LEU A 65 -2.09 -6.27 27.15
CA LEU A 65 -2.46 -7.61 27.62
C LEU A 65 -1.78 -7.96 28.96
N TYR A 66 -0.48 -7.71 29.07
CA TYR A 66 0.28 -7.96 30.29
C TYR A 66 -0.28 -7.18 31.48
N THR A 67 -0.57 -5.90 31.29
CA THR A 67 -1.17 -5.05 32.32
C THR A 67 -2.55 -5.56 32.73
N TYR A 68 -3.37 -5.96 31.75
CA TYR A 68 -4.70 -6.49 32.01
C TYR A 68 -4.69 -7.84 32.76
N LEU A 69 -3.86 -8.79 32.31
CA LEU A 69 -3.84 -10.15 32.87
C LEU A 69 -3.03 -10.28 34.15
N ILE A 70 -1.85 -9.64 34.21
CA ILE A 70 -0.88 -9.86 35.29
C ILE A 70 -0.97 -8.79 36.38
N ILE A 71 -1.12 -7.52 36.00
CA ILE A 71 -1.13 -6.42 36.99
C ILE A 71 -2.52 -6.28 37.61
N ASN A 72 -3.56 -6.41 36.80
CA ASN A 72 -4.93 -6.15 37.22
C ASN A 72 -5.70 -7.44 37.59
N ASP A 73 -5.09 -8.62 37.53
CA ASP A 73 -5.74 -9.92 37.75
C ASP A 73 -7.04 -10.10 36.94
N GLY A 74 -7.10 -9.56 35.72
CA GLY A 74 -8.29 -9.57 34.87
C GLY A 74 -9.43 -8.66 35.33
N SER A 75 -9.21 -7.87 36.39
CA SER A 75 -10.16 -6.83 36.80
C SER A 75 -10.29 -5.78 35.69
N LEU A 76 -11.52 -5.29 35.50
CA LEU A 76 -11.86 -4.19 34.59
C LEU A 76 -11.36 -2.86 35.16
N TYR A 77 -10.07 -2.78 35.48
CA TYR A 77 -9.44 -1.49 35.73
C TYR A 77 -9.48 -0.69 34.43
N PRO A 78 -9.73 0.63 34.47
CA PRO A 78 -9.70 1.45 33.27
C PRO A 78 -8.40 1.19 32.53
N MET A 79 -8.54 0.75 31.28
CA MET A 79 -7.46 0.60 30.31
C MET A 79 -6.51 1.78 30.50
N SER A 80 -5.21 1.51 30.62
CA SER A 80 -4.24 2.56 30.93
C SER A 80 -4.44 3.72 29.96
N MET A 81 -4.68 4.93 30.50
CA MET A 81 -5.22 6.07 29.73
C MET A 81 -4.39 6.40 28.49
N TRP A 82 -3.11 6.03 28.47
CA TRP A 82 -2.20 6.26 27.35
C TRP A 82 -2.21 5.15 26.29
N MET A 83 -2.57 3.89 26.63
CA MET A 83 -2.44 2.75 25.71
C MET A 83 -3.42 2.83 24.55
N LEU A 84 -4.68 3.16 24.81
CA LEU A 84 -5.70 3.26 23.77
C LEU A 84 -5.38 4.38 22.75
N PRO A 85 -5.06 5.62 23.16
CA PRO A 85 -4.60 6.65 22.23
C PRO A 85 -3.35 6.26 21.44
N THR A 86 -2.39 5.59 22.09
CA THR A 86 -1.15 5.14 21.44
C THR A 86 -1.45 4.08 20.38
N LEU A 87 -2.29 3.10 20.70
CA LEU A 87 -2.73 2.06 19.77
C LEU A 87 -3.47 2.68 18.58
N VAL A 88 -4.38 3.61 18.84
CA VAL A 88 -5.11 4.38 17.82
C VAL A 88 -4.14 5.12 16.91
N LEU A 89 -3.17 5.85 17.46
CA LEU A 89 -2.16 6.57 16.70
C LEU A 89 -1.33 5.62 15.83
N LEU A 90 -0.84 4.52 16.39
CA LEU A 90 0.00 3.55 15.67
C LEU A 90 -0.77 2.85 14.54
N THR A 91 -2.03 2.48 14.77
CA THR A 91 -2.88 1.87 13.73
C THR A 91 -3.16 2.85 12.59
N TYR A 92 -3.55 4.09 12.91
CA TYR A 92 -3.83 5.09 11.87
C TYR A 92 -2.58 5.55 11.14
N THR A 93 -1.45 5.67 11.82
CA THR A 93 -0.17 5.95 11.16
C THR A 93 0.23 4.80 10.23
N SER A 94 0.05 3.55 10.64
CA SER A 94 0.31 2.37 9.79
C SER A 94 -0.58 2.38 8.54
N ALA A 95 -1.88 2.61 8.71
CA ALA A 95 -2.81 2.79 7.58
C ALA A 95 -2.41 3.97 6.67
N SER A 96 -1.96 5.09 7.25
CA SER A 96 -1.54 6.25 6.46
C SER A 96 -0.27 5.99 5.64
N VAL A 97 0.69 5.22 6.18
CA VAL A 97 1.91 4.79 5.46
C VAL A 97 1.52 3.88 4.29
N ALA A 98 0.60 2.95 4.52
CA ALA A 98 0.03 2.09 3.48
C ALA A 98 -0.68 2.89 2.37
N GLN A 99 -1.54 3.84 2.73
CA GLN A 99 -2.23 4.71 1.77
C GLN A 99 -1.26 5.61 1.00
N ALA A 100 -0.27 6.19 1.70
CA ALA A 100 0.77 7.01 1.08
C ALA A 100 1.60 6.19 0.08
N PHE A 101 1.89 4.93 0.38
CA PHE A 101 2.56 4.02 -0.55
C PHE A 101 1.75 3.80 -1.84
N PHE A 102 0.44 3.55 -1.73
CA PHE A 102 -0.43 3.40 -2.91
C PHE A 102 -0.55 4.70 -3.71
N CYS A 103 -0.67 5.85 -3.04
CA CYS A 103 -0.73 7.14 -3.70
C CYS A 103 0.60 7.50 -4.38
N TYR A 104 1.74 7.21 -3.75
CA TYR A 104 3.05 7.36 -4.38
C TYR A 104 3.15 6.51 -5.64
N ARG A 105 2.72 5.25 -5.56
CA ARG A 105 2.72 4.33 -6.71
C ARG A 105 1.80 4.84 -7.83
N TYR A 106 0.62 5.34 -7.47
CA TYR A 106 -0.31 5.98 -8.39
C TYR A 106 0.33 7.19 -9.09
N TRP A 107 0.96 8.08 -8.31
CA TRP A 107 1.65 9.28 -8.80
C TRP A 107 2.78 8.95 -9.76
N THR A 108 3.59 7.91 -9.49
CA THR A 108 4.63 7.49 -10.43
C THR A 108 4.09 6.97 -11.76
N MET A 109 2.84 6.52 -11.83
CA MET A 109 2.22 6.06 -13.08
C MET A 109 1.54 7.20 -13.86
N TRP A 110 1.19 8.31 -13.21
CA TRP A 110 0.42 9.38 -13.84
C TRP A 110 0.79 10.77 -13.32
N VAL A 111 1.15 11.67 -14.24
CA VAL A 111 1.31 13.13 -14.03
C VAL A 111 0.22 13.81 -14.88
N PRO A 112 -0.54 14.85 -14.43
CA PRO A 112 -0.26 15.76 -13.31
C PRO A 112 -1.41 16.05 -12.28
N HIS A 113 -0.96 16.44 -11.08
CA HIS A 113 -1.44 17.46 -10.13
C HIS A 113 -2.72 17.35 -9.26
N ASP A 114 -3.87 16.82 -9.70
CA ASP A 114 -5.12 17.07 -8.92
C ASP A 114 -5.54 16.00 -7.90
N SER A 115 -4.97 14.79 -7.92
CA SER A 115 -5.39 13.68 -7.04
C SER A 115 -4.72 13.65 -5.66
N LEU A 116 -3.75 14.55 -5.41
CA LEU A 116 -2.97 14.61 -4.16
C LEU A 116 -3.76 15.21 -2.98
N LEU A 117 -4.90 15.86 -3.25
CA LEU A 117 -5.73 16.49 -2.22
C LEU A 117 -6.34 15.46 -1.26
N LEU A 118 -6.73 14.28 -1.74
CA LEU A 118 -7.44 13.29 -0.90
C LEU A 118 -6.55 12.61 0.15
N THR A 119 -5.28 12.33 -0.17
CA THR A 119 -4.36 11.67 0.78
C THR A 119 -3.87 12.62 1.87
N SER A 120 -3.81 13.92 1.59
CA SER A 120 -3.38 14.95 2.55
C SER A 120 -4.38 15.22 3.68
N LEU A 121 -5.64 14.78 3.54
CA LEU A 121 -6.72 15.08 4.48
C LEU A 121 -6.78 14.14 5.70
N ASN A 122 -6.19 12.93 5.63
CA ASN A 122 -6.26 11.93 6.70
C ASN A 122 -5.17 12.09 7.78
N THR A 123 -3.96 12.51 7.41
CA THR A 123 -2.81 12.62 8.32
C THR A 123 -2.91 13.70 9.42
N PRO A 124 -3.44 14.92 9.18
CA PRO A 124 -3.46 15.95 10.23
C PRO A 124 -4.53 15.69 11.30
N ARG A 125 -5.62 14.97 10.98
CA ARG A 125 -6.74 14.76 11.92
C ARG A 125 -6.41 13.78 13.05
N SER A 126 -5.57 12.78 12.79
CA SER A 126 -5.11 11.84 13.82
C SER A 126 -4.16 12.50 14.84
N VAL A 127 -3.39 13.51 14.42
CA VAL A 127 -2.46 14.25 15.28
C VAL A 127 -3.21 15.13 16.29
N VAL A 128 -4.30 15.78 15.86
CA VAL A 128 -5.15 16.60 16.75
C VAL A 128 -5.76 15.76 17.87
N PHE A 129 -6.14 14.51 17.59
CA PHE A 129 -6.70 13.60 18.60
C PHE A 129 -5.67 13.22 19.68
N VAL A 130 -4.40 13.06 19.31
CA VAL A 130 -3.31 12.74 20.26
C VAL A 130 -2.94 13.94 21.12
N LEU A 131 -3.02 15.15 20.56
CA LEU A 131 -2.67 16.37 21.28
C LEU A 131 -3.70 16.74 22.36
N HIS A 132 -4.95 16.28 22.26
CA HIS A 132 -6.02 16.57 23.21
C HIS A 132 -6.70 15.30 23.76
N PRO A 133 -5.97 14.46 24.53
CA PRO A 133 -6.49 13.21 25.09
C PRO A 133 -7.51 13.44 26.23
N THR A 134 -7.80 14.69 26.59
CA THR A 134 -8.68 15.07 27.71
C THR A 134 -10.18 14.95 27.40
N HIS A 135 -10.57 14.51 26.20
CA HIS A 135 -11.97 14.39 25.86
C HIS A 135 -12.58 13.06 26.34
N SER A 136 -13.70 13.17 27.05
CA SER A 136 -14.51 12.07 27.58
C SER A 136 -14.84 11.01 26.51
N ILE A 137 -15.04 9.76 26.96
CA ILE A 137 -15.42 8.59 26.13
C ILE A 137 -16.54 8.89 25.11
N SER A 138 -17.46 9.80 25.46
CA SER A 138 -18.55 10.26 24.60
C SER A 138 -18.10 10.87 23.26
N THR A 139 -16.85 11.37 23.18
CA THR A 139 -16.27 11.95 21.97
C THR A 139 -15.43 10.94 21.17
N THR A 140 -14.84 9.95 21.84
CA THR A 140 -13.96 8.94 21.22
C THR A 140 -14.72 8.03 20.25
N VAL A 141 -15.93 7.63 20.64
CA VAL A 141 -16.81 6.75 19.85
C VAL A 141 -17.19 7.38 18.50
N PRO A 142 -17.82 8.58 18.44
CA PRO A 142 -18.17 9.21 17.16
C PRO A 142 -16.95 9.53 16.31
N PHE A 143 -15.81 9.90 16.94
CA PHE A 143 -14.57 10.14 16.22
C PHE A 143 -14.04 8.85 15.56
N THR A 144 -14.08 7.72 16.28
CA THR A 144 -13.65 6.42 15.74
C THR A 144 -14.50 6.00 14.56
N ILE A 145 -15.83 6.19 14.64
CA ILE A 145 -16.76 5.90 13.53
C ILE A 145 -16.48 6.82 12.33
N ALA A 146 -16.34 8.13 12.56
CA ALA A 146 -16.07 9.07 11.48
C ALA A 146 -14.73 8.74 10.80
N SER A 147 -13.71 8.43 11.59
CA SER A 147 -12.39 8.06 11.09
C SER A 147 -12.39 6.73 10.35
N SER A 148 -13.13 5.71 10.83
CA SER A 148 -13.25 4.43 10.14
C SER A 148 -14.03 4.56 8.83
N ALA A 149 -15.10 5.36 8.80
CA ALA A 149 -15.88 5.63 7.60
C ALA A 149 -15.04 6.38 6.54
N ILE A 150 -14.27 7.40 6.96
CA ILE A 150 -13.36 8.11 6.08
C ILE A 150 -12.28 7.14 5.55
N CYS A 151 -11.70 6.31 6.41
CA CYS A 151 -10.70 5.31 6.01
C CYS A 151 -11.25 4.34 4.96
N ALA A 152 -12.44 3.78 5.19
CA ALA A 152 -13.11 2.88 4.25
C ALA A 152 -13.39 3.58 2.90
N ALA A 153 -13.89 4.83 2.95
CA ALA A 153 -14.14 5.62 1.76
C ALA A 153 -12.85 5.93 0.99
N THR A 154 -11.75 6.26 1.68
CA THR A 154 -10.45 6.50 1.04
C THR A 154 -9.90 5.25 0.37
N ASP A 155 -10.03 4.08 1.00
CA ASP A 155 -9.55 2.83 0.40
C ASP A 155 -10.33 2.47 -0.87
N LEU A 156 -11.66 2.59 -0.84
CA LEU A 156 -12.50 2.38 -2.02
C LEU A 156 -12.20 3.39 -3.12
N THR A 157 -11.96 4.65 -2.76
CA THR A 157 -11.61 5.71 -3.73
C THR A 157 -10.25 5.44 -4.37
N ILE A 158 -9.23 5.11 -3.58
CA ILE A 158 -7.89 4.79 -4.09
C ILE A 158 -7.96 3.55 -5.01
N ALA A 159 -8.67 2.51 -4.59
CA ALA A 159 -8.84 1.29 -5.39
C ALA A 159 -9.59 1.58 -6.70
N GLY A 160 -10.67 2.36 -6.64
CA GLY A 160 -11.43 2.80 -7.81
C GLY A 160 -10.62 3.66 -8.77
N CYS A 161 -9.88 4.65 -8.25
CA CYS A 161 -9.00 5.51 -9.05
C CYS A 161 -7.87 4.72 -9.72
N LEU A 162 -7.24 3.78 -9.01
CA LEU A 162 -6.25 2.86 -9.56
C LEU A 162 -6.86 2.02 -10.68
N ALA A 163 -8.02 1.40 -10.43
CA ALA A 163 -8.69 0.56 -11.43
C ALA A 163 -9.11 1.34 -12.68
N TRP A 164 -9.66 2.54 -12.49
CA TRP A 164 -10.04 3.44 -13.58
C TRP A 164 -8.84 3.84 -14.42
N THR A 165 -7.74 4.24 -13.77
CA THR A 165 -6.52 4.70 -14.45
C THR A 165 -5.87 3.56 -15.22
N LEU A 166 -5.77 2.37 -14.61
CA LEU A 166 -5.24 1.19 -15.27
C LEU A 166 -6.13 0.75 -16.45
N SER A 167 -7.45 0.92 -16.37
CA SER A 167 -8.37 0.62 -17.47
C SER A 167 -8.24 1.60 -18.65
N ARG A 168 -7.76 2.82 -18.41
CA ARG A 168 -7.54 3.83 -19.45
C ARG A 168 -6.25 3.68 -20.23
N ILE A 169 -5.26 2.94 -19.70
CA ILE A 169 -3.98 2.74 -20.40
C ILE A 169 -4.21 1.77 -21.57
N GLN A 170 -4.40 2.33 -22.76
CA GLN A 170 -4.42 1.57 -24.00
C GLN A 170 -2.99 1.20 -24.39
N SER A 171 -2.49 0.06 -23.88
CA SER A 171 -1.22 -0.50 -24.34
C SER A 171 -1.46 -1.36 -25.59
N PRO A 172 -0.68 -1.16 -26.68
CA PRO A 172 -0.74 -2.03 -27.85
C PRO A 172 -0.20 -3.45 -27.58
N TYR A 173 0.51 -3.66 -26.46
CA TYR A 173 1.10 -4.95 -26.11
C TYR A 173 0.17 -5.79 -25.22
N ALA A 174 -0.21 -6.97 -25.72
CA ALA A 174 -1.09 -7.91 -25.00
C ALA A 174 -0.51 -8.34 -23.64
N VAL A 175 0.81 -8.51 -23.54
CA VAL A 175 1.52 -8.91 -22.31
C VAL A 175 1.36 -7.84 -21.23
N THR A 176 1.62 -6.57 -21.56
CA THR A 176 1.45 -5.45 -20.63
C THR A 176 0.00 -5.32 -20.18
N ARG A 177 -0.96 -5.52 -21.08
CA ARG A 177 -2.40 -5.45 -20.75
C ARG A 177 -2.81 -6.52 -19.74
N ASN A 178 -2.30 -7.75 -19.87
CA ASN A 178 -2.58 -8.83 -18.94
C ASN A 178 -1.98 -8.55 -17.56
N LEU A 179 -0.73 -8.07 -17.49
CA LEU A 179 -0.09 -7.67 -16.24
C LEU A 179 -0.88 -6.55 -15.57
N LEU A 180 -1.28 -5.52 -16.35
CA LEU A 180 -2.05 -4.39 -15.85
C LEU A 180 -3.39 -4.83 -15.27
N ARG A 181 -4.12 -5.72 -15.96
CA ARG A 181 -5.39 -6.28 -15.48
C ARG A 181 -5.21 -7.06 -14.17
N ARG A 182 -4.15 -7.86 -14.05
CA ARG A 182 -3.84 -8.59 -12.80
C ARG A 182 -3.55 -7.60 -11.66
N VAL A 183 -2.71 -6.59 -11.89
CA VAL A 183 -2.43 -5.53 -10.91
C VAL A 183 -3.70 -4.82 -10.46
N THR A 184 -4.59 -4.48 -11.41
CA THR A 184 -5.88 -3.85 -11.10
C THR A 184 -6.72 -4.73 -10.17
N ILE A 185 -6.84 -6.02 -10.49
CA ILE A 185 -7.62 -6.96 -9.68
C ILE A 185 -7.04 -7.03 -8.27
N HIS A 186 -5.72 -7.13 -8.12
CA HIS A 186 -5.07 -7.18 -6.80
C HIS A 186 -5.24 -5.89 -5.99
N ALA A 187 -5.14 -4.73 -6.63
CA ALA A 187 -5.39 -3.45 -5.99
C ALA A 187 -6.85 -3.31 -5.54
N LEU A 188 -7.80 -3.74 -6.37
CA LEU A 188 -9.23 -3.76 -6.04
C LEU A 188 -9.53 -4.71 -4.88
N THR A 189 -9.00 -5.93 -4.91
CA THR A 189 -9.18 -6.88 -3.80
C THR A 189 -8.58 -6.34 -2.52
N CYS A 190 -7.42 -5.67 -2.58
CA CYS A 190 -6.81 -5.04 -1.42
C CYS A 190 -7.74 -3.98 -0.79
N GLY A 191 -8.17 -2.99 -1.59
CA GLY A 191 -9.04 -1.92 -1.10
C GLY A 191 -10.41 -2.42 -0.64
N PHE A 192 -10.94 -3.45 -1.30
CA PHE A 192 -12.20 -4.07 -0.89
C PHE A 192 -12.06 -4.83 0.44
N THR A 193 -10.99 -5.64 0.60
CA THR A 193 -10.73 -6.35 1.86
C THR A 193 -10.55 -5.38 3.02
N THR A 194 -9.83 -4.28 2.81
CA THR A 194 -9.59 -3.29 3.87
C THR A 194 -10.86 -2.49 4.22
N ALA A 195 -11.66 -2.09 3.23
CA ALA A 195 -12.98 -1.50 3.44
C ALA A 195 -13.95 -2.47 4.14
N PHE A 196 -13.89 -3.76 3.81
CA PHE A 196 -14.67 -4.80 4.48
C PHE A 196 -14.25 -4.97 5.95
N CYS A 197 -12.95 -5.02 6.25
CA CYS A 197 -12.48 -5.13 7.63
C CYS A 197 -12.83 -3.90 8.48
N THR A 198 -12.74 -2.69 7.92
CA THR A 198 -13.11 -1.44 8.62
C THR A 198 -14.61 -1.29 8.86
N THR A 199 -15.44 -1.73 7.91
CA THR A 199 -16.91 -1.78 8.10
C THR A 199 -17.29 -2.82 9.14
N LEU A 200 -16.70 -4.01 9.08
CA LEU A 200 -16.88 -5.07 10.08
C LEU A 200 -16.49 -4.60 11.49
N MET A 201 -15.35 -3.92 11.61
CA MET A 201 -14.91 -3.27 12.85
C MET A 201 -15.95 -2.26 13.36
N SER A 202 -16.46 -1.40 12.48
CA SER A 202 -17.46 -0.38 12.85
C SER A 202 -18.78 -1.00 13.33
N ILE A 203 -19.21 -2.12 12.72
CA ILE A 203 -20.38 -2.89 13.16
C ILE A 203 -20.13 -3.51 14.54
N PHE A 204 -18.99 -4.17 14.73
CA PHE A 204 -18.66 -4.81 16.01
C PHE A 204 -18.49 -3.83 17.16
N MET A 205 -18.17 -2.57 16.87
CA MET A 205 -18.12 -1.52 17.88
C MET A 205 -19.46 -1.38 18.63
N PHE A 206 -20.59 -1.65 17.96
CA PHE A 206 -21.92 -1.57 18.55
C PHE A 206 -22.46 -2.91 19.06
N THR A 207 -21.97 -4.02 18.53
CA THR A 207 -22.53 -5.35 18.83
C THR A 207 -21.70 -6.16 19.82
N ALA A 208 -20.36 -6.14 19.69
CA ALA A 208 -19.46 -6.97 20.49
C ALA A 208 -18.08 -6.30 20.65
N TRP A 209 -17.89 -5.62 21.79
CA TRP A 209 -16.65 -4.89 22.09
C TRP A 209 -15.38 -5.75 22.00
N ASN A 210 -15.45 -7.02 22.41
CA ASN A 210 -14.33 -7.96 22.31
C ASN A 210 -13.93 -8.24 20.85
N ALA A 211 -14.92 -8.39 19.96
CA ALA A 211 -14.69 -8.60 18.53
C ALA A 211 -14.14 -7.32 17.88
N PHE A 212 -14.69 -6.16 18.24
CA PHE A 212 -14.18 -4.85 17.82
C PHE A 212 -12.70 -4.70 18.17
N TYR A 213 -12.33 -4.91 19.44
CA TYR A 213 -10.95 -4.79 19.89
C TYR A 213 -10.03 -5.77 19.15
N THR A 214 -10.49 -7.02 18.99
CA THR A 214 -9.73 -8.04 18.24
C THR A 214 -9.44 -7.58 16.82
N ILE A 215 -10.45 -7.15 16.08
CA ILE A 215 -10.27 -6.67 14.70
C ILE A 215 -9.43 -5.40 14.67
N PHE A 216 -9.64 -4.48 15.60
CA PHE A 216 -8.89 -3.23 15.68
C PHE A 216 -7.38 -3.46 15.85
N THR A 217 -6.99 -4.38 16.74
CA THR A 217 -5.57 -4.68 16.99
C THR A 217 -4.85 -5.30 15.78
N ILE A 218 -5.58 -6.01 14.93
CA ILE A 218 -5.00 -6.73 13.79
C ILE A 218 -5.16 -5.97 12.47
N LEU A 219 -6.02 -4.95 12.45
CA LEU A 219 -6.40 -4.23 11.24
C LEU A 219 -5.16 -3.69 10.51
N GLY A 220 -4.29 -2.94 11.20
CA GLY A 220 -3.06 -2.40 10.60
C GLY A 220 -2.17 -3.46 9.95
N ARG A 221 -2.08 -4.65 10.55
CA ARG A 221 -1.30 -5.77 10.00
C ARG A 221 -1.95 -6.36 8.76
N ILE A 222 -3.28 -6.46 8.74
CA ILE A 222 -4.02 -6.92 7.55
C ILE A 222 -3.70 -6.00 6.38
N TYR A 223 -3.64 -4.67 6.59
CA TYR A 223 -3.21 -3.73 5.55
C TYR A 223 -1.79 -4.03 5.06
N SER A 224 -0.81 -4.03 5.95
CA SER A 224 0.60 -4.24 5.60
C SER A 224 0.86 -5.60 4.93
N LEU A 225 0.27 -6.68 5.46
CA LEU A 225 0.35 -8.02 4.89
C LEU A 225 -0.26 -8.07 3.49
N THR A 226 -1.43 -7.48 3.29
CA THR A 226 -2.10 -7.49 1.98
C THR A 226 -1.27 -6.73 0.95
N ILE A 227 -0.68 -5.59 1.33
CA ILE A 227 0.23 -4.83 0.45
C ILE A 227 1.47 -5.65 0.09
N LEU A 228 2.13 -6.21 1.10
CA LEU A 228 3.36 -6.97 0.92
C LEU A 228 3.13 -8.23 0.08
N PHE A 229 2.04 -8.96 0.35
CA PHE A 229 1.62 -10.11 -0.45
C PHE A 229 1.36 -9.72 -1.91
N ASN A 230 0.65 -8.61 -2.15
CA ASN A 230 0.42 -8.10 -3.50
C ASN A 230 1.72 -7.71 -4.21
N LEU A 231 2.70 -7.16 -3.50
CA LEU A 231 4.02 -6.84 -4.06
C LEU A 231 4.81 -8.10 -4.46
N ILE A 232 4.81 -9.12 -3.58
CA ILE A 232 5.45 -10.41 -3.86
C ILE A 232 4.79 -11.05 -5.08
N LEU A 233 3.46 -11.17 -5.06
CA LEU A 233 2.72 -11.85 -6.12
C LEU A 233 2.90 -11.16 -7.48
N LEU A 234 2.91 -9.83 -7.49
CA LEU A 234 3.19 -9.08 -8.70
C LEU A 234 4.60 -9.34 -9.24
N LYS A 235 5.61 -9.37 -8.36
CA LYS A 235 6.99 -9.64 -8.75
C LYS A 235 7.17 -11.05 -9.31
N VAL A 236 6.62 -12.06 -8.62
CA VAL A 236 6.64 -13.46 -9.07
C VAL A 236 5.97 -13.60 -10.43
N THR A 237 4.77 -13.04 -10.59
CA THR A 237 4.03 -13.10 -11.85
C THR A 237 4.79 -12.42 -12.99
N SER A 238 5.40 -11.26 -12.72
CA SER A 238 6.20 -10.54 -13.72
C SER A 238 7.43 -11.34 -14.16
N GLN A 239 8.07 -12.09 -13.27
CA GLN A 239 9.21 -12.95 -13.63
C GLN A 239 8.76 -14.15 -14.47
N SER A 240 7.63 -14.77 -14.15
CA SER A 240 7.07 -15.87 -14.94
C SER A 240 6.69 -15.43 -16.36
N ASP A 241 6.06 -14.26 -16.50
CA ASP A 241 5.70 -13.72 -17.81
C ASP A 241 6.96 -13.39 -18.65
N GLN A 242 8.04 -12.89 -18.02
CA GLN A 242 9.33 -12.62 -18.68
C GLN A 242 10.00 -13.92 -19.18
N ALA A 243 10.06 -14.96 -18.35
CA ALA A 243 10.64 -16.25 -18.72
C ALA A 243 9.90 -16.92 -19.88
N CYS A 244 8.57 -16.79 -19.93
CA CYS A 244 7.76 -17.29 -21.04
C CYS A 244 8.01 -16.51 -22.34
N ALA A 245 8.16 -15.19 -22.25
CA ALA A 245 8.49 -14.35 -23.40
C ALA A 245 9.87 -14.72 -23.99
N ASP A 246 10.88 -14.98 -23.16
CA ASP A 246 12.21 -15.37 -23.63
C ASP A 246 12.22 -16.73 -24.36
N ILE A 247 11.33 -17.66 -23.98
CA ILE A 247 11.20 -18.97 -24.65
C ILE A 247 10.49 -18.85 -26.01
N CYS A 248 9.49 -17.95 -26.11
CA CYS A 248 8.64 -17.83 -27.29
C CYS A 248 9.17 -16.83 -28.33
N SER A 249 10.16 -16.01 -27.95
CA SER A 249 10.78 -15.04 -28.85
C SER A 249 11.98 -15.66 -29.54
N GLU A 250 11.84 -16.01 -30.83
CA GLU A 250 12.94 -15.77 -31.77
C GLU A 250 13.38 -14.31 -31.58
N PRO A 251 14.68 -13.95 -31.59
CA PRO A 251 15.17 -12.66 -31.12
C PRO A 251 14.66 -11.50 -31.98
N ALA A 252 13.43 -11.06 -31.70
CA ALA A 252 12.82 -9.88 -32.24
C ALA A 252 13.51 -8.71 -31.55
N ILE A 253 14.45 -8.11 -32.28
CA ILE A 253 15.16 -6.90 -31.88
C ILE A 253 14.11 -5.83 -31.55
N LEU A 254 13.79 -5.70 -30.27
CA LEU A 254 12.96 -4.62 -29.73
C LEU A 254 13.73 -3.32 -29.93
N SER A 255 13.43 -2.64 -31.03
CA SER A 255 13.83 -1.25 -31.21
C SER A 255 13.26 -0.44 -30.03
N PRO A 256 14.09 0.36 -29.34
CA PRO A 256 13.63 1.15 -28.20
C PRO A 256 12.47 2.04 -28.62
N ILE A 257 11.34 1.89 -27.94
CA ILE A 257 10.14 2.69 -28.17
C ILE A 257 10.44 4.10 -27.70
N TYR A 258 10.82 4.96 -28.63
CA TYR A 258 10.95 6.39 -28.41
C TYR A 258 9.53 6.98 -28.39
N PHE A 259 9.02 7.31 -27.20
CA PHE A 259 7.83 8.14 -27.11
C PHE A 259 8.19 9.54 -27.61
N LYS A 260 7.86 9.81 -28.87
CA LYS A 260 7.98 11.15 -29.46
C LYS A 260 6.96 12.04 -28.75
N HIS A 261 7.43 12.77 -27.73
CA HIS A 261 6.66 13.80 -27.06
C HIS A 261 6.43 14.92 -28.08
N ASN A 262 5.31 14.87 -28.81
CA ASN A 262 4.88 15.99 -29.65
C ASN A 262 4.38 17.11 -28.73
N VAL A 263 5.31 17.84 -28.13
CA VAL A 263 5.04 19.17 -27.59
C VAL A 263 4.99 20.12 -28.78
N ASN A 264 3.91 20.05 -29.56
CA ASN A 264 3.56 21.09 -30.52
C ASN A 264 2.77 22.17 -29.79
N THR A 265 3.47 22.97 -28.98
CA THR A 265 3.04 24.34 -28.72
C THR A 265 3.29 25.13 -29.99
N THR A 266 2.30 25.19 -30.89
CA THR A 266 2.26 26.16 -31.99
C THR A 266 1.80 27.51 -31.44
N PRO A 267 2.63 28.57 -31.48
CA PRO A 267 2.12 29.91 -31.61
C PRO A 267 1.66 30.11 -33.06
N THR A 268 0.50 30.70 -33.18
CA THR A 268 -0.17 31.12 -34.40
C THR A 268 0.75 32.01 -35.25
N GLU A 269 1.21 31.53 -36.40
CA GLU A 269 1.70 32.44 -37.45
C GLU A 269 1.18 32.02 -38.83
N ARG A 270 0.30 32.86 -39.36
CA ARG A 270 -0.15 32.85 -40.77
C ARG A 270 1.06 33.16 -41.66
N ARG A 271 1.35 32.34 -42.66
CA ARG A 271 1.74 32.83 -44.00
C ARG A 271 1.71 31.78 -45.11
N SER A 272 0.87 32.09 -46.09
CA SER A 272 1.00 31.95 -47.55
C SER A 272 1.69 30.72 -48.17
N PHE A 273 0.87 30.04 -48.99
CA PHE A 273 1.18 29.12 -50.08
C PHE A 273 2.42 29.50 -50.92
N SER A 274 3.30 28.52 -51.13
CA SER A 274 4.17 28.42 -52.31
C SER A 274 4.38 26.95 -52.65
N SER A 275 4.02 26.61 -53.89
CA SER A 275 4.17 25.28 -54.50
C SER A 275 5.61 25.08 -54.94
N GLY A 276 6.29 24.08 -54.36
CA GLY A 276 7.64 23.67 -54.75
C GLY A 276 7.81 22.17 -54.52
N SER A 277 8.07 21.42 -55.59
CA SER A 277 8.29 19.98 -55.53
C SER A 277 9.68 19.70 -54.96
N GLU A 278 9.76 19.19 -53.73
CA GLU A 278 11.02 18.76 -53.12
C GLU A 278 11.13 17.23 -53.10
N THR A 279 12.20 16.76 -53.71
CA THR A 279 12.62 15.37 -53.81
C THR A 279 13.09 14.90 -52.43
N VAL A 280 12.36 13.96 -51.83
CA VAL A 280 12.68 13.38 -50.52
C VAL A 280 13.96 12.55 -50.60
N ARG A 281 15.09 13.10 -50.16
CA ARG A 281 16.31 12.33 -49.83
C ARG A 281 16.16 11.76 -48.43
N TYR A 282 16.12 10.44 -48.33
CA TYR A 282 16.24 9.74 -47.05
C TYR A 282 17.69 9.82 -46.55
N PRO A 283 17.93 10.16 -45.27
CA PRO A 283 19.26 10.09 -44.69
C PRO A 283 19.64 8.64 -44.39
N THR A 284 20.68 8.16 -45.06
CA THR A 284 21.35 6.89 -44.77
C THR A 284 22.10 7.01 -43.45
N TYR A 285 21.53 6.50 -42.36
CA TYR A 285 22.23 6.38 -41.08
C TYR A 285 23.21 5.19 -41.12
N SER A 286 24.50 5.49 -41.26
CA SER A 286 25.58 4.53 -41.07
C SER A 286 25.74 4.21 -39.58
N ARG A 287 25.27 3.03 -39.18
CA ARG A 287 25.40 2.50 -37.82
C ARG A 287 26.84 2.04 -37.59
N SER A 288 27.65 2.92 -37.00
CA SER A 288 28.95 2.57 -36.43
C SER A 288 28.78 1.52 -35.32
N ARG A 289 29.29 0.31 -35.57
CA ARG A 289 29.52 -0.71 -34.53
C ARG A 289 30.71 -0.24 -33.69
N HIS A 290 30.44 0.34 -32.52
CA HIS A 290 31.40 0.24 -31.43
C HIS A 290 31.16 -1.07 -30.68
N GLN A 291 32.04 -2.00 -31.01
CA GLN A 291 32.35 -3.23 -30.32
C GLN A 291 33.13 -2.90 -29.04
N ALA A 292 32.95 -3.74 -28.02
CA ALA A 292 33.78 -3.91 -26.82
C ALA A 292 33.68 -2.85 -25.70
N SER A 293 33.20 -3.28 -24.53
CA SER A 293 34.13 -3.82 -23.54
C SER A 293 33.38 -4.46 -22.39
N ASP A 294 33.73 -5.72 -22.14
CA ASP A 294 33.59 -6.43 -20.88
C ASP A 294 33.95 -5.55 -19.68
N ARG A 295 33.19 -5.67 -18.59
CA ARG A 295 33.70 -6.17 -17.30
C ARG A 295 32.57 -6.28 -16.28
N CYS A 296 32.19 -7.54 -16.08
CA CYS A 296 31.69 -8.04 -14.82
C CYS A 296 32.71 -7.69 -13.70
N SER A 297 32.24 -7.07 -12.63
CA SER A 297 32.93 -7.09 -11.34
C SER A 297 31.89 -7.31 -10.25
N ILE A 298 31.68 -8.60 -9.98
CA ILE A 298 31.16 -9.08 -8.70
C ILE A 298 32.24 -8.78 -7.67
N HIS A 299 31.93 -7.92 -6.69
CA HIS A 299 32.59 -7.91 -5.40
C HIS A 299 31.63 -7.35 -4.35
N THR A 300 31.21 -8.25 -3.43
CA THR A 300 31.14 -8.13 -1.96
C THR A 300 30.72 -6.77 -1.36
N VAL A 301 29.79 -6.70 -0.41
CA VAL A 301 29.79 -7.36 0.91
C VAL A 301 28.37 -7.74 1.34
#